data_AF-A0A0P0CVI2-F1
#
_entry.id   AF-A0A0P0CVI2-F1
#
_cell.length_a   1.000
_cell.length_b   1.000
_cell.length_c   1.000
_cell.angle_alpha   90.00
_cell.angle_beta   90.00
_cell.angle_gamma   90.00
#
_symmetry.space_group_name_H-M   'P 1'
#
loop_
_entity.id
_entity.type
_entity.pdbx_description
1 polymer ?
#
loop_
_entity_poly.entity_id
_entity_poly.type
_entity_poly.pdbx_seq_one_letter_code
_entity_poly.pdbx_strand_id
1 'polypeptide(L)'
;MFLKRASAVVLSVLSLASVQAQDTVRYAGNTLSNVDYHHGQLSPAVGVHNIQVMRANREHPGPETAQGWTYNHAPMLAYWRDNFYLSYLSDPVGEHIPPSQTFLQTSKDGYSWSKPDVLFPPYRIPDGTRKEGNPGVAKDLDAIMHQRMGFYVSKSNRLLALGYYGIALDAKDDPNDGKGIGRVVREILPGGKLGPIYFIRYNSSWDQKKSAYPFYTKSKNKGFVQACNELLANTLMMQQWVEEADRNDPLIALKGEYKAFSHYHLPDNRIVGLWKHALTSISKDGGKTWQYSPTRAPGFVNSNAKIWGQRTSDGRYATVYNPSEFRWPLAVSTSDDGLSYKDLLLVNGEITTMRYGGNYKSYGPQYVRGILPGNGTPPGGNMWVTYSMNKEDIWVSSIPVPVTGKAATPANEVFAAMPAGEELRLWNIYSPLWAPVQVEKMADGTKALALKDWDKFDYAKAERVVPASKRLTAEFEVIPAQNDKGSLQIEFQDGKGSPALRLIFDKDGSFKNKAGYRLSGMMPYEANQLYKVRVEVDVPKRMYHVFVNEKKVTTRIFFAPVASIERIMFRTGEVRRFPDADTPTDQGYDVPLAGERDQQAAFYIKSLKTLDHPVVATSAK
;
A
#
# COMPACT_ATOMS: atom_id res chain seq x y z
N MET A 1 -38.93 -2.77 -79.96
CA MET A 1 -37.85 -3.51 -80.64
C MET A 1 -36.88 -3.97 -79.57
N PHE A 2 -36.65 -5.27 -79.46
CA PHE A 2 -35.86 -5.97 -78.45
C PHE A 2 -34.44 -5.40 -78.30
N LEU A 3 -33.86 -5.44 -77.09
CA LEU A 3 -32.53 -6.04 -76.90
C LEU A 3 -32.30 -6.48 -75.45
N LYS A 4 -31.51 -7.55 -75.33
CA LYS A 4 -31.31 -8.45 -74.20
C LYS A 4 -30.10 -8.05 -73.33
N ARG A 5 -30.18 -8.43 -72.04
CA ARG A 5 -29.15 -8.95 -71.11
C ARG A 5 -27.78 -8.25 -71.01
N ALA A 6 -27.42 -7.89 -69.78
CA ALA A 6 -26.15 -8.30 -69.17
C ALA A 6 -26.27 -8.24 -67.63
N SER A 7 -26.20 -9.40 -66.98
CA SER A 7 -26.02 -9.51 -65.53
C SER A 7 -24.52 -9.38 -65.22
N ALA A 8 -24.13 -8.37 -64.46
CA ALA A 8 -22.81 -8.25 -63.88
C ALA A 8 -22.89 -8.67 -62.40
N VAL A 9 -22.35 -9.84 -62.08
CA VAL A 9 -22.10 -10.26 -60.69
C VAL A 9 -20.80 -9.60 -60.25
N VAL A 10 -20.89 -8.61 -59.36
CA VAL A 10 -19.74 -8.04 -58.66
C VAL A 10 -19.56 -8.83 -57.37
N LEU A 11 -18.50 -9.63 -57.32
CA LEU A 11 -18.08 -10.36 -56.13
C LEU A 11 -17.25 -9.40 -55.26
N SER A 12 -17.89 -8.81 -54.24
CA SER A 12 -17.18 -8.00 -53.24
C SER A 12 -16.53 -8.92 -52.21
N VAL A 13 -15.21 -9.13 -52.36
CA VAL A 13 -14.39 -9.80 -51.35
C VAL A 13 -14.22 -8.83 -50.17
N LEU A 14 -15.01 -9.03 -49.12
CA LEU A 14 -14.78 -8.42 -47.80
C LEU A 14 -13.60 -9.15 -47.14
N SER A 15 -12.41 -8.56 -47.27
CA SER A 15 -11.27 -8.91 -46.43
C SER A 15 -11.56 -8.52 -44.99
N LEU A 16 -11.98 -9.50 -44.18
CA LEU A 16 -12.02 -9.42 -42.72
C LEU A 16 -10.58 -9.29 -42.21
N ALA A 17 -10.10 -8.06 -42.06
CA ALA A 17 -8.93 -7.79 -41.23
C ALA A 17 -9.32 -8.09 -39.77
N SER A 18 -8.92 -9.26 -39.28
CA SER A 18 -8.92 -9.54 -37.85
C SER A 18 -8.02 -8.50 -37.18
N VAL A 19 -8.60 -7.52 -36.51
CA VAL A 19 -7.87 -6.62 -35.61
C VAL A 19 -7.29 -7.51 -34.50
N GLN A 20 -6.01 -7.88 -34.61
CA GLN A 20 -5.32 -8.52 -33.50
C GLN A 20 -5.33 -7.50 -32.36
N ALA A 21 -6.01 -7.83 -31.27
CA ALA A 21 -5.95 -7.06 -30.03
C ALA A 21 -4.47 -6.84 -29.69
N GLN A 22 -4.09 -5.58 -29.44
CA GLN A 22 -2.71 -5.26 -29.08
C GLN A 22 -2.30 -6.14 -27.89
N ASP A 23 -1.21 -6.88 -28.06
CA ASP A 23 -0.68 -7.78 -27.03
C ASP A 23 0.00 -6.92 -25.95
N THR A 24 -0.80 -6.43 -25.00
CA THR A 24 -0.40 -5.51 -23.93
C THR A 24 -1.10 -5.88 -22.63
N VAL A 25 -0.58 -5.34 -21.52
CA VAL A 25 -1.25 -5.40 -20.22
C VAL A 25 -2.66 -4.82 -20.33
N ARG A 26 -3.65 -5.56 -19.82
CA ARG A 26 -5.05 -5.18 -19.75
C ARG A 26 -5.72 -5.76 -18.51
N TYR A 27 -6.73 -5.08 -18.02
CA TYR A 27 -7.65 -5.62 -17.02
C TYR A 27 -8.89 -6.14 -17.75
N ALA A 28 -9.12 -7.43 -17.65
CA ALA A 28 -10.23 -8.18 -18.26
C ALA A 28 -11.28 -8.60 -17.22
N GLY A 29 -11.11 -8.22 -15.96
CA GLY A 29 -12.12 -8.41 -14.91
C GLY A 29 -13.27 -7.40 -15.02
N ASN A 30 -14.37 -7.69 -14.32
CA ASN A 30 -15.56 -6.83 -14.28
C ASN A 30 -15.76 -6.11 -12.92
N THR A 31 -14.89 -6.37 -11.94
CA THR A 31 -14.95 -5.72 -10.63
C THR A 31 -14.46 -4.28 -10.75
N LEU A 32 -15.23 -3.34 -10.21
CA LEU A 32 -14.90 -1.91 -10.17
C LEU A 32 -14.87 -1.44 -8.71
N SER A 33 -14.01 -0.48 -8.42
CA SER A 33 -13.93 0.17 -7.11
C SER A 33 -14.95 1.30 -7.02
N ASN A 34 -15.75 1.31 -5.95
CA ASN A 34 -16.67 2.40 -5.65
C ASN A 34 -15.97 3.50 -4.81
N VAL A 35 -15.88 4.71 -5.36
CA VAL A 35 -15.13 5.83 -4.76
C VAL A 35 -15.73 6.34 -3.45
N ASP A 36 -17.03 6.14 -3.22
CA ASP A 36 -17.73 6.57 -2.00
C ASP A 36 -17.34 5.77 -0.75
N TYR A 37 -16.55 4.71 -0.92
CA TYR A 37 -16.08 3.85 0.15
C TYR A 37 -14.55 3.81 0.11
N HIS A 38 -13.89 4.06 1.24
CA HIS A 38 -12.42 3.99 1.33
C HIS A 38 -11.86 2.66 0.86
N HIS A 39 -12.60 1.57 1.13
CA HIS A 39 -12.27 0.20 0.72
C HIS A 39 -12.79 -0.17 -0.69
N GLY A 40 -13.37 0.76 -1.44
CA GLY A 40 -13.80 0.54 -2.83
C GLY A 40 -14.96 -0.45 -3.00
N GLN A 41 -15.60 -0.88 -1.91
CA GLN A 41 -16.46 -2.09 -1.87
C GLN A 41 -15.79 -3.37 -2.42
N LEU A 42 -14.47 -3.42 -2.38
CA LEU A 42 -13.69 -4.58 -2.81
C LEU A 42 -13.60 -5.61 -1.67
N SER A 43 -13.66 -6.90 -2.00
CA SER A 43 -13.32 -7.97 -1.06
C SER A 43 -11.80 -7.99 -0.82
N PRO A 44 -11.32 -8.21 0.41
CA PRO A 44 -9.89 -8.29 0.68
C PRO A 44 -9.23 -9.52 0.08
N ALA A 45 -8.00 -9.33 -0.39
CA ALA A 45 -7.09 -10.45 -0.56
C ALA A 45 -6.82 -11.06 0.82
N VAL A 46 -7.07 -12.35 0.99
CA VAL A 46 -7.03 -13.03 2.29
C VAL A 46 -5.62 -12.99 2.87
N GLY A 47 -5.52 -12.67 4.17
CA GLY A 47 -4.25 -12.70 4.91
C GLY A 47 -3.33 -11.51 4.65
N VAL A 48 -3.84 -10.41 4.08
CA VAL A 48 -3.05 -9.18 3.90
C VAL A 48 -2.82 -8.52 5.25
N HIS A 49 -1.56 -8.24 5.55
CA HIS A 49 -1.15 -7.51 6.75
C HIS A 49 -0.67 -6.12 6.36
N ASN A 50 -1.40 -5.07 6.76
CA ASN A 50 -1.01 -3.67 6.56
C ASN A 50 -0.36 -3.14 7.85
N ILE A 51 0.91 -2.73 7.76
CA ILE A 51 1.77 -2.44 8.90
C ILE A 51 2.30 -1.01 8.75
N GLN A 52 2.00 -0.15 9.72
CA GLN A 52 2.59 1.19 9.77
C GLN A 52 4.02 1.06 10.30
N VAL A 53 4.98 1.68 9.60
CA VAL A 53 6.40 1.56 9.95
C VAL A 53 7.01 2.88 10.38
N MET A 54 6.35 4.00 10.06
CA MET A 54 6.65 5.31 10.62
C MET A 54 5.35 6.12 10.69
N ARG A 55 5.10 6.71 11.87
CA ARG A 55 3.97 7.61 12.16
C ARG A 55 4.49 9.02 12.39
N ALA A 56 4.13 9.97 11.53
CA ALA A 56 4.57 11.36 11.68
C ALA A 56 4.00 12.00 12.96
N ASN A 57 4.82 12.79 13.64
CA ASN A 57 4.41 13.57 14.81
C ASN A 57 5.32 14.80 14.99
N ARG A 58 4.83 16.00 14.68
CA ARG A 58 5.63 17.23 14.77
C ARG A 58 5.74 17.77 16.19
N GLU A 59 4.73 17.55 17.03
CA GLU A 59 4.71 17.99 18.44
C GLU A 59 5.65 17.18 19.33
N HIS A 60 5.95 15.93 18.94
CA HIS A 60 6.90 15.06 19.62
C HIS A 60 8.00 14.59 18.64
N PRO A 61 8.92 15.49 18.26
CA PRO A 61 9.98 15.16 17.31
C PRO A 61 11.00 14.22 17.96
N GLY A 62 11.35 13.16 17.24
CA GLY A 62 12.38 12.20 17.63
C GLY A 62 12.71 11.27 16.48
N PRO A 63 13.72 10.40 16.61
CA PRO A 63 14.10 9.50 15.52
C PRO A 63 12.94 8.61 15.05
N GLU A 64 12.10 8.11 15.97
CA GLU A 64 10.90 7.33 15.64
C GLU A 64 9.80 8.08 14.85
N THR A 65 9.79 9.42 14.89
CA THR A 65 8.81 10.28 14.21
C THR A 65 9.45 11.06 13.06
N ALA A 66 10.53 10.51 12.48
CA ALA A 66 11.29 11.14 11.39
C ALA A 66 11.74 12.57 11.75
N GLN A 67 12.18 12.77 13.00
CA GLN A 67 12.57 14.07 13.57
C GLN A 67 11.44 15.12 13.54
N GLY A 68 10.19 14.67 13.55
CA GLY A 68 9.00 15.51 13.48
C GLY A 68 8.63 16.02 12.09
N TRP A 69 9.25 15.50 11.03
CA TRP A 69 8.90 15.85 9.65
C TRP A 69 7.62 15.14 9.24
N THR A 70 6.67 15.88 8.66
CA THR A 70 5.30 15.39 8.43
C THR A 70 4.89 15.31 6.96
N TYR A 71 5.80 15.64 6.05
CA TYR A 71 5.73 15.18 4.67
C TYR A 71 6.69 14.01 4.51
N ASN A 72 6.17 12.81 4.29
CA ASN A 72 6.95 11.58 4.13
C ASN A 72 6.38 10.78 2.97
N HIS A 73 7.18 10.56 1.92
CA HIS A 73 6.63 10.05 0.67
C HIS A 73 7.63 9.26 -0.18
N ALA A 74 7.12 8.78 -1.32
CA ALA A 74 7.86 8.03 -2.33
C ALA A 74 8.75 6.89 -1.80
N PRO A 75 8.19 5.94 -1.03
CA PRO A 75 8.97 4.86 -0.47
C PRO A 75 9.49 3.88 -1.54
N MET A 76 10.62 3.24 -1.25
CA MET A 76 11.32 2.24 -2.07
C MET A 76 11.69 1.06 -1.19
N LEU A 77 11.64 -0.17 -1.73
CA LEU A 77 11.88 -1.39 -0.96
C LEU A 77 12.91 -2.29 -1.66
N ALA A 78 13.79 -2.90 -0.86
CA ALA A 78 14.70 -3.96 -1.27
C ALA A 78 14.81 -5.02 -0.17
N TYR A 79 15.33 -6.20 -0.52
CA TYR A 79 15.70 -7.24 0.43
C TYR A 79 17.13 -7.65 0.20
N TRP A 80 17.97 -7.61 1.23
CA TRP A 80 19.38 -7.93 1.08
C TRP A 80 19.93 -8.49 2.39
N ARG A 81 20.65 -9.61 2.31
CA ARG A 81 21.28 -10.28 3.47
C ARG A 81 20.35 -10.35 4.68
N ASP A 82 19.23 -11.03 4.49
CA ASP A 82 18.23 -11.32 5.52
C ASP A 82 17.54 -10.09 6.14
N ASN A 83 17.54 -8.96 5.44
CA ASN A 83 16.90 -7.73 5.89
C ASN A 83 16.14 -7.04 4.75
N PHE A 84 14.95 -6.55 5.06
CA PHE A 84 14.27 -5.50 4.31
C PHE A 84 14.99 -4.17 4.50
N TYR A 85 15.09 -3.40 3.41
CA TYR A 85 15.56 -2.03 3.39
C TYR A 85 14.47 -1.16 2.77
N LEU A 86 13.98 -0.20 3.54
CA LEU A 86 12.94 0.74 3.15
C LEU A 86 13.51 2.15 3.18
N SER A 87 13.52 2.84 2.05
CA SER A 87 13.86 4.26 2.01
C SER A 87 12.68 5.10 1.61
N TYR A 88 12.55 6.31 2.16
CA TYR A 88 11.54 7.29 1.75
C TYR A 88 12.11 8.70 1.87
N LEU A 89 11.63 9.63 1.04
CA LEU A 89 11.99 11.04 1.13
C LEU A 89 11.07 11.75 2.11
N SER A 90 11.57 12.83 2.69
CA SER A 90 10.87 13.58 3.72
C SER A 90 11.22 15.05 3.63
N ASP A 91 10.25 15.90 3.93
CA ASP A 91 10.34 17.36 4.07
C ASP A 91 9.58 17.74 5.38
N PRO A 92 9.91 18.87 6.05
CA PRO A 92 9.31 19.20 7.34
C PRO A 92 7.77 19.29 7.33
N VAL A 93 7.19 19.81 6.26
CA VAL A 93 5.76 20.17 6.22
C VAL A 93 5.02 19.72 4.97
N GLY A 94 5.59 19.88 3.77
CA GLY A 94 4.88 19.68 2.52
C GLY A 94 5.83 19.43 1.35
N GLU A 95 5.27 19.01 0.22
CA GLU A 95 6.04 18.68 -0.98
C GLU A 95 6.79 19.89 -1.51
N HIS A 96 8.09 19.69 -1.80
CA HIS A 96 8.99 20.70 -2.36
C HIS A 96 9.25 21.89 -1.43
N ILE A 97 9.05 21.71 -0.12
CA ILE A 97 9.33 22.75 0.88
C ILE A 97 10.64 22.37 1.60
N PRO A 98 11.77 23.01 1.28
CA PRO A 98 13.06 22.64 1.83
C PRO A 98 13.13 22.92 3.35
N PRO A 99 14.05 22.28 4.09
CA PRO A 99 15.02 21.27 3.63
C PRO A 99 14.35 19.94 3.27
N SER A 100 15.05 19.11 2.48
CA SER A 100 14.57 17.77 2.12
C SER A 100 15.68 16.74 2.31
N GLN A 101 15.30 15.53 2.72
CA GLN A 101 16.23 14.44 2.98
C GLN A 101 15.61 13.07 2.67
N THR A 102 16.42 12.02 2.68
CA THR A 102 15.95 10.63 2.53
C THR A 102 16.29 9.84 3.76
N PHE A 103 15.31 9.15 4.33
CA PHE A 103 15.46 8.22 5.44
C PHE A 103 15.62 6.77 4.98
N LEU A 104 16.17 5.93 5.86
CA LEU A 104 16.26 4.49 5.75
C LEU A 104 15.68 3.85 7.03
N GLN A 105 14.89 2.80 6.86
CA GLN A 105 14.52 1.85 7.90
C GLN A 105 14.87 0.44 7.44
N THR A 106 15.11 -0.45 8.40
CA THR A 106 15.41 -1.86 8.14
C THR A 106 14.55 -2.76 9.00
N SER A 107 14.31 -3.99 8.53
CA SER A 107 13.56 -4.99 9.28
C SER A 107 14.01 -6.40 8.87
N LYS A 108 14.04 -7.33 9.82
CA LYS A 108 14.33 -8.75 9.52
C LYS A 108 13.09 -9.50 9.04
N ASP A 109 11.93 -9.13 9.56
CA ASP A 109 10.67 -9.87 9.44
C ASP A 109 9.60 -9.11 8.64
N GLY A 110 9.80 -7.82 8.40
CA GLY A 110 8.83 -6.93 7.75
C GLY A 110 7.76 -6.39 8.70
N TYR A 111 7.82 -6.73 9.99
CA TYR A 111 6.87 -6.30 11.04
C TYR A 111 7.53 -5.38 12.06
N SER A 112 8.75 -5.71 12.49
CA SER A 112 9.54 -4.93 13.44
C SER A 112 10.58 -4.10 12.69
N TRP A 113 10.40 -2.79 12.66
CA TRP A 113 11.26 -1.87 11.89
C TRP A 113 12.16 -1.05 12.80
N SER A 114 13.39 -0.80 12.33
CA SER A 114 14.29 0.17 12.97
C SER A 114 13.68 1.57 12.92
N LYS A 115 14.14 2.45 13.81
CA LYS A 115 13.85 3.87 13.68
C LYS A 115 14.40 4.42 12.35
N PRO A 116 13.77 5.44 11.75
CA PRO A 116 14.33 6.16 10.61
C PRO A 116 15.73 6.71 10.87
N ASP A 117 16.69 6.34 10.03
CA ASP A 117 18.05 6.88 9.99
C ASP A 117 18.27 7.68 8.69
N VAL A 118 19.02 8.77 8.74
CA VAL A 118 19.27 9.60 7.55
C VAL A 118 20.17 8.84 6.56
N LEU A 119 19.61 8.52 5.39
CA LEU A 119 20.30 7.87 4.29
C LEU A 119 21.08 8.88 3.45
N PHE A 120 20.41 9.98 3.09
CA PHE A 120 20.95 11.14 2.37
C PHE A 120 20.46 12.41 3.08
N PRO A 121 21.37 13.25 3.60
CA PRO A 121 21.01 14.43 4.38
C PRO A 121 20.57 15.61 3.47
N PRO A 122 20.07 16.72 4.05
CA PRO A 122 19.88 17.97 3.32
C PRO A 122 21.16 18.41 2.60
N TYR A 123 20.99 19.01 1.42
CA TYR A 123 22.10 19.50 0.60
C TYR A 123 21.95 21.01 0.38
N ARG A 124 22.88 21.79 0.91
CA ARG A 124 22.89 23.26 0.74
C ARG A 124 23.28 23.65 -0.68
N ILE A 125 22.40 24.38 -1.35
CA ILE A 125 22.69 24.98 -2.66
C ILE A 125 23.55 26.23 -2.41
N PRO A 126 24.70 26.39 -3.08
CA PRO A 126 25.50 27.60 -2.95
C PRO A 126 24.74 28.84 -3.41
N ASP A 127 24.82 29.90 -2.63
CA ASP A 127 24.22 31.20 -2.93
C ASP A 127 24.63 31.70 -4.31
N GLY A 128 23.70 32.36 -4.99
CA GLY A 128 23.89 32.85 -6.36
C GLY A 128 23.66 31.79 -7.44
N THR A 129 23.34 30.54 -7.08
CA THR A 129 22.92 29.53 -8.06
C THR A 129 21.63 29.96 -8.75
N ARG A 130 21.60 29.83 -10.07
CA ARG A 130 20.46 30.17 -10.94
C ARG A 130 20.02 28.93 -11.71
N LYS A 131 18.75 28.91 -12.11
CA LYS A 131 18.15 27.85 -12.90
C LYS A 131 17.58 28.47 -14.19
N GLU A 132 17.96 27.92 -15.34
CA GLU A 132 17.52 28.45 -16.63
C GLU A 132 15.99 28.42 -16.75
N GLY A 133 15.38 29.55 -17.09
CA GLY A 133 13.92 29.68 -17.21
C GLY A 133 13.20 30.03 -15.91
N ASN A 134 13.91 30.21 -14.79
CA ASN A 134 13.36 30.71 -13.54
C ASN A 134 14.11 32.01 -13.12
N PRO A 135 13.41 33.12 -12.79
CA PRO A 135 14.05 34.39 -12.42
C PRO A 135 14.71 34.38 -11.03
N GLY A 136 14.38 33.38 -10.20
CA GLY A 136 14.89 33.23 -8.84
C GLY A 136 16.41 33.04 -8.78
N VAL A 137 16.96 33.30 -7.59
CA VAL A 137 18.37 33.10 -7.27
C VAL A 137 18.42 32.42 -5.92
N ALA A 138 19.14 31.30 -5.84
CA ALA A 138 19.30 30.58 -4.57
C ALA A 138 19.99 31.49 -3.55
N LYS A 139 19.40 31.57 -2.36
CA LYS A 139 19.96 32.21 -1.17
C LYS A 139 19.46 31.44 0.05
N ASP A 140 20.38 30.91 0.85
CA ASP A 140 20.06 30.08 2.02
C ASP A 140 19.13 28.90 1.71
N LEU A 141 19.23 28.36 0.49
CA LEU A 141 18.30 27.36 -0.05
C LEU A 141 18.89 25.95 0.03
N ASP A 142 18.13 25.03 0.61
CA ASP A 142 18.44 23.60 0.55
C ASP A 142 17.74 22.93 -0.65
N ALA A 143 18.38 21.92 -1.21
CA ALA A 143 17.85 21.15 -2.33
C ALA A 143 16.64 20.29 -1.92
N ILE A 144 15.81 19.94 -2.90
CA ILE A 144 14.68 19.02 -2.72
C ILE A 144 15.09 17.62 -3.16
N MET A 145 14.87 16.60 -2.34
CA MET A 145 15.10 15.21 -2.75
C MET A 145 13.89 14.69 -3.53
N HIS A 146 14.14 13.98 -4.63
CA HIS A 146 13.09 13.28 -5.38
C HIS A 146 13.65 12.01 -6.03
N GLN A 147 12.98 10.86 -5.86
CA GLN A 147 13.45 9.60 -6.44
C GLN A 147 12.30 8.71 -6.93
N ARG A 148 12.56 8.00 -8.02
CA ARG A 148 11.77 6.84 -8.49
C ARG A 148 12.48 5.50 -8.33
N MET A 149 13.74 5.52 -7.91
CA MET A 149 14.58 4.35 -7.66
C MET A 149 15.46 4.62 -6.43
N GLY A 150 15.36 3.76 -5.42
CA GLY A 150 16.13 3.88 -4.16
C GLY A 150 17.27 2.87 -4.00
N PHE A 151 17.19 1.71 -4.64
CA PHE A 151 18.12 0.61 -4.40
C PHE A 151 18.57 -0.13 -5.66
N TYR A 152 19.77 -0.68 -5.62
CA TYR A 152 20.31 -1.59 -6.62
C TYR A 152 21.25 -2.61 -5.97
N VAL A 153 21.00 -3.90 -6.17
CA VAL A 153 21.94 -4.97 -5.77
C VAL A 153 22.78 -5.37 -6.98
N SER A 154 24.10 -5.20 -6.88
CA SER A 154 25.04 -5.55 -7.95
C SER A 154 25.23 -7.06 -8.10
N LYS A 155 25.78 -7.52 -9.23
CA LYS A 155 26.18 -8.94 -9.43
C LYS A 155 27.15 -9.45 -8.36
N SER A 156 28.00 -8.57 -7.83
CA SER A 156 28.91 -8.89 -6.73
C SER A 156 28.23 -8.82 -5.35
N ASN A 157 26.90 -8.83 -5.30
CA ASN A 157 26.06 -8.81 -4.10
C ASN A 157 26.36 -7.63 -3.16
N ARG A 158 26.49 -6.42 -3.73
CA ARG A 158 26.67 -5.15 -3.00
C ARG A 158 25.39 -4.33 -3.12
N LEU A 159 24.89 -3.81 -2.01
CA LEU A 159 23.69 -2.97 -2.00
C LEU A 159 24.07 -1.50 -2.16
N LEU A 160 23.65 -0.90 -3.28
CA LEU A 160 23.71 0.54 -3.51
C LEU A 160 22.38 1.17 -3.10
N ALA A 161 22.46 2.25 -2.33
CA ALA A 161 21.38 3.17 -2.08
C ALA A 161 21.54 4.41 -2.98
N LEU A 162 20.43 4.96 -3.48
CA LEU A 162 20.42 6.08 -4.41
C LEU A 162 19.49 7.22 -3.94
N GLY A 163 19.91 8.44 -4.23
CA GLY A 163 19.12 9.65 -4.02
C GLY A 163 19.31 10.63 -5.16
N TYR A 164 18.45 11.64 -5.29
CA TYR A 164 18.65 12.72 -6.25
C TYR A 164 18.27 14.05 -5.61
N TYR A 165 19.08 15.07 -5.88
CA TYR A 165 18.87 16.43 -5.41
C TYR A 165 18.44 17.31 -6.58
N GLY A 166 17.22 17.81 -6.53
CA GLY A 166 16.64 18.80 -7.42
C GLY A 166 16.74 20.22 -6.86
N ILE A 167 16.43 21.20 -7.71
CA ILE A 167 16.39 22.62 -7.34
C ILE A 167 14.97 23.13 -7.55
N ALA A 168 14.37 23.67 -6.49
CA ALA A 168 13.13 24.44 -6.54
C ALA A 168 13.43 25.84 -5.97
N LEU A 169 13.47 26.86 -6.83
CA LEU A 169 13.79 28.24 -6.43
C LEU A 169 12.60 28.99 -5.81
N ASP A 170 11.40 28.45 -5.97
CA ASP A 170 10.16 28.94 -5.39
C ASP A 170 9.14 27.79 -5.24
N ALA A 171 8.00 28.04 -4.60
CA ALA A 171 7.00 27.02 -4.28
C ALA A 171 6.32 26.37 -5.51
N LYS A 172 6.45 26.95 -6.71
CA LYS A 172 5.90 26.42 -7.96
C LYS A 172 6.98 25.81 -8.87
N ASP A 173 8.25 25.96 -8.52
CA ASP A 173 9.35 25.40 -9.28
C ASP A 173 9.43 23.87 -9.12
N ASP A 174 9.75 23.18 -10.21
CA ASP A 174 9.76 21.71 -10.25
C ASP A 174 11.18 21.18 -10.03
N PRO A 175 11.45 20.41 -8.96
CA PRO A 175 12.78 19.84 -8.70
C PRO A 175 13.18 18.72 -9.68
N ASN A 176 12.23 18.16 -10.44
CA ASN A 176 12.43 17.10 -11.43
C ASN A 176 12.19 17.59 -12.88
N ASP A 177 12.61 18.82 -13.18
CA ASP A 177 12.53 19.41 -14.52
C ASP A 177 13.75 19.10 -15.42
N GLY A 178 14.67 18.28 -14.91
CA GLY A 178 15.94 17.94 -15.59
C GLY A 178 17.02 19.01 -15.45
N LYS A 179 16.82 20.03 -14.61
CA LYS A 179 17.77 21.13 -14.36
C LYS A 179 18.22 21.20 -12.89
N GLY A 180 18.22 20.06 -12.19
CA GLY A 180 18.64 19.97 -10.80
C GLY A 180 20.16 19.90 -10.62
N ILE A 181 20.59 19.23 -9.54
CA ILE A 181 22.00 19.07 -9.17
C ILE A 181 22.52 17.75 -9.74
N GLY A 182 21.91 16.64 -9.34
CA GLY A 182 22.33 15.31 -9.75
C GLY A 182 21.93 14.20 -8.80
N ARG A 183 22.20 12.98 -9.25
CA ARG A 183 21.95 11.75 -8.52
C ARG A 183 23.16 11.37 -7.67
N VAL A 184 22.90 11.00 -6.43
CA VAL A 184 23.87 10.49 -5.47
C VAL A 184 23.69 9.00 -5.22
N VAL A 185 24.77 8.38 -4.79
CA VAL A 185 24.86 6.95 -4.46
C VAL A 185 25.74 6.78 -3.24
N ARG A 186 25.40 5.80 -2.41
CA ARG A 186 26.31 5.27 -1.38
C ARG A 186 26.07 3.77 -1.23
N GLU A 187 27.07 3.06 -0.73
CA GLU A 187 26.91 1.65 -0.42
C GLU A 187 26.33 1.45 0.98
N ILE A 188 25.39 0.53 1.10
CA ILE A 188 25.01 -0.06 2.39
C ILE A 188 25.87 -1.30 2.59
N LEU A 189 26.77 -1.25 3.56
CA LEU A 189 27.69 -2.32 3.90
C LEU A 189 27.01 -3.37 4.80
N PRO A 190 27.61 -4.57 4.93
CA PRO A 190 27.14 -5.58 5.87
C PRO A 190 27.04 -5.00 7.29
N GLY A 191 25.97 -5.35 8.01
CA GLY A 191 25.66 -4.78 9.32
C GLY A 191 25.01 -3.39 9.28
N GLY A 192 24.63 -2.89 8.10
CA GLY A 192 23.89 -1.62 7.95
C GLY A 192 24.76 -0.37 7.92
N LYS A 193 26.10 -0.50 8.03
CA LYS A 193 27.00 0.65 7.97
C LYS A 193 26.93 1.33 6.61
N LEU A 194 26.78 2.66 6.60
CA LEU A 194 26.69 3.42 5.37
C LEU A 194 28.09 3.89 4.91
N GLY A 195 28.47 3.55 3.66
CA GLY A 195 29.67 4.08 3.01
C GLY A 195 29.54 5.58 2.67
N PRO A 196 30.60 6.27 2.23
CA PRO A 196 30.53 7.69 1.89
C PRO A 196 29.55 7.97 0.72
N ILE A 197 29.01 9.18 0.67
CA ILE A 197 28.12 9.65 -0.40
C ILE A 197 28.97 10.12 -1.58
N TYR A 198 28.56 9.74 -2.79
CA TYR A 198 29.14 10.19 -4.05
C TYR A 198 28.05 10.64 -5.01
N PHE A 199 28.35 11.58 -5.91
CA PHE A 199 27.55 11.76 -7.11
C PHE A 199 27.81 10.60 -8.09
N ILE A 200 26.76 9.99 -8.61
CA ILE A 200 26.84 9.00 -9.70
C ILE A 200 26.58 9.63 -11.06
N ARG A 201 25.81 10.72 -11.09
CA ARG A 201 25.43 11.44 -12.30
C ARG A 201 25.05 12.88 -11.98
N TYR A 202 25.54 13.84 -12.75
CA TYR A 202 25.14 15.25 -12.63
C TYR A 202 24.10 15.59 -13.71
N ASN A 203 23.23 16.55 -13.42
CA ASN A 203 22.53 17.26 -14.49
C ASN A 203 23.50 18.17 -15.23
N SER A 204 23.30 18.36 -16.53
CA SER A 204 24.19 19.19 -17.36
C SER A 204 24.20 20.66 -16.93
N SER A 205 23.15 21.13 -16.27
CA SER A 205 23.03 22.50 -15.74
C SER A 205 23.87 22.75 -14.47
N TRP A 206 24.39 21.70 -13.82
CA TRP A 206 25.09 21.84 -12.55
C TRP A 206 26.60 22.06 -12.72
N ASP A 207 27.14 23.09 -12.06
CA ASP A 207 28.58 23.30 -11.94
C ASP A 207 29.17 22.31 -10.92
N GLN A 208 29.81 21.26 -11.43
CA GLN A 208 30.37 20.19 -10.61
C GLN A 208 31.39 20.67 -9.58
N LYS A 209 32.06 21.82 -9.81
CA LYS A 209 33.02 22.41 -8.85
C LYS A 209 32.35 22.87 -7.55
N LYS A 210 31.03 23.07 -7.58
CA LYS A 210 30.20 23.46 -6.43
C LYS A 210 29.67 22.28 -5.63
N SER A 211 30.07 21.05 -5.98
CA SER A 211 29.54 19.83 -5.37
C SER A 211 30.13 19.56 -3.98
N ALA A 212 29.29 19.32 -2.98
CA ALA A 212 29.73 18.96 -1.63
C ALA A 212 30.24 17.51 -1.52
N TYR A 213 29.85 16.65 -2.46
CA TYR A 213 30.28 15.25 -2.52
C TYR A 213 31.15 15.00 -3.76
N PRO A 214 32.15 14.10 -3.68
CA PRO A 214 32.94 13.72 -4.83
C PRO A 214 32.14 12.86 -5.82
N PHE A 215 32.59 12.81 -7.07
CA PHE A 215 32.06 11.88 -8.06
C PHE A 215 32.49 10.43 -7.77
N TYR A 216 31.64 9.44 -8.05
CA TYR A 216 31.82 8.05 -7.61
C TYR A 216 33.13 7.40 -8.05
N THR A 217 33.67 7.80 -9.22
CA THR A 217 34.95 7.31 -9.75
C THR A 217 36.16 7.73 -8.91
N LYS A 218 35.99 8.69 -7.98
CA LYS A 218 37.02 9.07 -7.01
C LYS A 218 37.08 8.15 -5.79
N SER A 219 36.14 7.22 -5.63
CA SER A 219 36.19 6.22 -4.57
C SER A 219 37.41 5.30 -4.74
N LYS A 220 38.14 5.05 -3.65
CA LYS A 220 39.24 4.07 -3.63
C LYS A 220 38.72 2.62 -3.64
N ASN A 221 37.44 2.41 -3.36
CA ASN A 221 36.83 1.09 -3.38
C ASN A 221 36.46 0.70 -4.83
N LYS A 222 37.32 -0.10 -5.45
CA LYS A 222 37.12 -0.58 -6.84
C LYS A 222 35.82 -1.38 -7.03
N GLY A 223 35.42 -2.18 -6.04
CA GLY A 223 34.17 -2.95 -6.08
C GLY A 223 32.93 -2.05 -6.05
N PHE A 224 33.00 -0.91 -5.36
CA PHE A 224 31.95 0.11 -5.39
C PHE A 224 31.86 0.80 -6.75
N VAL A 225 32.99 1.24 -7.30
CA VAL A 225 33.03 1.85 -8.63
C VAL A 225 32.47 0.90 -9.69
N GLN A 226 32.85 -0.39 -9.63
CA GLN A 226 32.32 -1.42 -10.53
C GLN A 226 30.80 -1.59 -10.38
N ALA A 227 30.27 -1.64 -9.16
CA ALA A 227 28.83 -1.73 -8.93
C ALA A 227 28.07 -0.50 -9.49
N CYS A 228 28.63 0.71 -9.36
CA CYS A 228 28.06 1.91 -9.97
C CYS A 228 28.08 1.84 -11.51
N ASN A 229 29.18 1.37 -12.11
CA ASN A 229 29.26 1.17 -13.56
C ASN A 229 28.24 0.13 -14.05
N GLU A 230 28.05 -0.95 -13.29
CA GLU A 230 27.06 -1.99 -13.59
C GLU A 230 25.64 -1.43 -13.61
N LEU A 231 25.30 -0.63 -12.60
CA LEU A 231 24.03 0.10 -12.53
C LEU A 231 23.84 1.02 -13.75
N LEU A 232 24.83 1.86 -14.08
CA LEU A 232 24.77 2.79 -15.21
C LEU A 232 24.63 2.09 -16.57
N ALA A 233 25.13 0.85 -16.69
CA ALA A 233 24.99 0.03 -17.88
C ALA A 233 23.61 -0.66 -18.00
N ASN A 234 22.79 -0.64 -16.95
CA ASN A 234 21.49 -1.30 -16.94
C ASN A 234 20.39 -0.35 -17.44
N THR A 235 19.95 -0.57 -18.67
CA THR A 235 18.93 0.26 -19.35
C THR A 235 17.61 0.37 -18.57
N LEU A 236 17.15 -0.71 -17.93
CA LEU A 236 15.92 -0.69 -17.13
C LEU A 236 16.07 0.15 -15.86
N MET A 237 17.28 0.21 -15.29
CA MET A 237 17.56 1.09 -14.16
C MET A 237 17.61 2.55 -14.60
N MET A 238 18.28 2.83 -15.72
CA MET A 238 18.34 4.19 -16.28
C MET A 238 16.96 4.73 -16.65
N GLN A 239 16.05 3.86 -17.14
CA GLN A 239 14.69 4.27 -17.45
C GLN A 239 13.92 4.79 -16.22
N GLN A 240 14.28 4.38 -14.99
CA GLN A 240 13.68 4.92 -13.77
C GLN A 240 14.16 6.34 -13.45
N TRP A 241 15.18 6.86 -14.13
CA TRP A 241 15.77 8.18 -13.85
C TRP A 241 15.23 9.27 -14.76
N VAL A 242 14.31 8.95 -15.68
CA VAL A 242 13.84 9.84 -16.75
C VAL A 242 13.22 11.15 -16.27
N GLU A 243 12.58 11.15 -15.10
CA GLU A 243 11.97 12.36 -14.56
C GLU A 243 13.04 13.37 -14.15
N GLU A 244 14.09 12.92 -13.46
CA GLU A 244 15.08 13.80 -12.85
C GLU A 244 16.30 14.10 -13.73
N ALA A 245 16.61 13.20 -14.67
CA ALA A 245 17.73 13.36 -15.58
C ALA A 245 17.50 14.46 -16.62
N ASP A 246 18.60 14.86 -17.28
CA ASP A 246 18.54 15.77 -18.43
C ASP A 246 17.59 15.22 -19.50
N ARG A 247 16.79 16.09 -20.13
CA ARG A 247 15.75 15.65 -21.09
C ARG A 247 16.31 14.88 -22.29
N ASN A 248 17.57 15.11 -22.64
CA ASN A 248 18.27 14.46 -23.75
C ASN A 248 19.29 13.40 -23.31
N ASP A 249 19.26 12.97 -22.03
CA ASP A 249 20.22 12.03 -21.46
C ASP A 249 20.42 10.76 -22.33
N PRO A 250 21.65 10.46 -22.76
CA PRO A 250 21.91 9.33 -23.64
C PRO A 250 21.76 7.96 -22.96
N LEU A 251 21.72 7.88 -21.63
CA LEU A 251 21.53 6.62 -20.91
C LEU A 251 20.06 6.20 -20.82
N ILE A 252 19.13 7.12 -21.10
CA ILE A 252 17.69 6.87 -21.04
C ILE A 252 17.19 6.45 -22.42
N ALA A 253 16.69 5.22 -22.51
CA ALA A 253 16.21 4.64 -23.76
C ALA A 253 14.92 5.30 -24.25
N LEU A 254 13.91 5.41 -23.39
CA LEU A 254 12.64 6.05 -23.71
C LEU A 254 12.59 7.45 -23.11
N LYS A 255 12.73 8.45 -23.99
CA LYS A 255 12.59 9.88 -23.67
C LYS A 255 11.12 10.28 -23.66
N GLY A 256 10.79 11.30 -22.87
CA GLY A 256 9.43 11.82 -22.73
C GLY A 256 9.03 11.91 -21.26
N GLU A 257 7.83 12.44 -21.00
CA GLU A 257 7.32 12.71 -19.65
C GLU A 257 6.66 11.47 -19.02
N TYR A 258 7.36 10.33 -19.05
CA TYR A 258 6.88 9.09 -18.43
C TYR A 258 7.30 9.01 -16.97
N LYS A 259 6.38 8.63 -16.08
CA LYS A 259 6.59 8.75 -14.62
C LYS A 259 6.56 7.42 -13.89
N ALA A 260 7.49 7.25 -12.95
CA ALA A 260 7.57 6.15 -11.99
C ALA A 260 7.65 4.75 -12.62
N PHE A 261 8.56 4.57 -13.58
CA PHE A 261 8.77 3.29 -14.27
C PHE A 261 8.92 2.11 -13.29
N SER A 262 8.19 1.03 -13.56
CA SER A 262 8.38 -0.31 -13.01
C SER A 262 8.30 -1.34 -14.13
N HIS A 263 8.82 -2.54 -13.89
CA HIS A 263 8.82 -3.58 -14.90
C HIS A 263 8.85 -4.98 -14.30
N TYR A 264 8.47 -5.96 -15.12
CA TYR A 264 8.67 -7.38 -14.86
C TYR A 264 8.90 -8.13 -16.18
N HIS A 265 9.42 -9.35 -16.06
CA HIS A 265 9.68 -10.24 -17.19
C HIS A 265 8.53 -11.22 -17.37
N LEU A 266 8.04 -11.35 -18.60
CA LEU A 266 7.09 -12.37 -19.03
C LEU A 266 7.80 -13.73 -19.17
N PRO A 267 7.05 -14.85 -19.27
CA PRO A 267 7.65 -16.18 -19.42
C PRO A 267 8.51 -16.33 -20.70
N ASP A 268 8.23 -15.54 -21.72
CA ASP A 268 8.97 -15.48 -22.98
C ASP A 268 10.14 -14.46 -22.98
N ASN A 269 10.53 -13.98 -21.79
CA ASN A 269 11.57 -12.98 -21.54
C ASN A 269 11.31 -11.57 -22.08
N ARG A 270 10.13 -11.30 -22.67
CA ARG A 270 9.73 -9.92 -22.93
C ARG A 270 9.56 -9.17 -21.61
N ILE A 271 9.77 -7.87 -21.64
CA ILE A 271 9.65 -7.01 -20.47
C ILE A 271 8.40 -6.17 -20.63
N VAL A 272 7.52 -6.24 -19.63
CA VAL A 272 6.43 -5.28 -19.49
C VAL A 272 6.95 -4.06 -18.74
N GLY A 273 6.72 -2.87 -19.31
CA GLY A 273 6.90 -1.60 -18.64
C GLY A 273 5.57 -1.06 -18.13
N LEU A 274 5.58 -0.47 -16.93
CA LEU A 274 4.45 0.22 -16.32
C LEU A 274 4.89 1.58 -15.77
N TRP A 275 4.05 2.59 -15.97
CA TRP A 275 4.23 3.95 -15.46
C TRP A 275 2.91 4.44 -14.84
N LYS A 276 2.90 5.65 -14.25
CA LYS A 276 1.67 6.31 -13.80
C LYS A 276 0.57 6.29 -14.88
N HIS A 277 -0.70 6.39 -14.47
CA HIS A 277 -1.89 6.24 -15.31
C HIS A 277 -2.06 4.86 -15.94
N ALA A 278 -1.40 3.84 -15.37
CA ALA A 278 -1.23 2.53 -15.98
C ALA A 278 -0.78 2.61 -17.45
N LEU A 279 0.08 3.59 -17.80
CA LEU A 279 0.73 3.54 -19.10
C LEU A 279 1.58 2.28 -19.16
N THR A 280 1.58 1.62 -20.31
CA THR A 280 2.30 0.37 -20.51
C THR A 280 2.89 0.28 -21.90
N SER A 281 3.99 -0.46 -22.01
CA SER A 281 4.59 -0.89 -23.27
C SER A 281 5.35 -2.19 -23.05
N ILE A 282 5.79 -2.82 -24.13
CA ILE A 282 6.57 -4.06 -24.08
C ILE A 282 7.94 -3.82 -24.73
N SER A 283 8.99 -4.37 -24.13
CA SER A 283 10.33 -4.42 -24.71
C SER A 283 10.74 -5.87 -24.99
N LYS A 284 11.43 -6.08 -26.11
CA LYS A 284 11.96 -7.39 -26.54
C LYS A 284 13.48 -7.49 -26.44
N ASP A 285 14.16 -6.41 -26.03
CA ASP A 285 15.61 -6.25 -26.15
C ASP A 285 16.27 -5.70 -24.87
N GLY A 286 15.66 -5.98 -23.71
CA GLY A 286 16.20 -5.56 -22.42
C GLY A 286 15.90 -4.10 -22.05
N GLY A 287 14.85 -3.50 -22.62
CA GLY A 287 14.45 -2.11 -22.39
C GLY A 287 15.15 -1.09 -23.27
N LYS A 288 15.90 -1.52 -24.30
CA LYS A 288 16.59 -0.61 -25.24
C LYS A 288 15.60 0.04 -26.19
N THR A 289 14.60 -0.71 -26.64
CA THR A 289 13.47 -0.21 -27.41
C THR A 289 12.15 -0.71 -26.83
N TRP A 290 11.09 0.04 -27.11
CA TRP A 290 9.72 -0.24 -26.67
C TRP A 290 8.85 -0.38 -27.91
N GLN A 291 8.03 -1.43 -27.96
CA GLN A 291 7.26 -1.81 -29.15
C GLN A 291 6.29 -0.73 -29.64
N TYR A 292 5.85 0.13 -28.72
CA TYR A 292 4.99 1.28 -28.99
C TYR A 292 5.20 2.34 -27.91
N SER A 293 4.86 3.59 -28.22
CA SER A 293 4.79 4.66 -27.22
C SER A 293 3.87 4.24 -26.08
N PRO A 294 4.27 4.34 -24.80
CA PRO A 294 3.42 3.91 -23.70
C PRO A 294 2.02 4.52 -23.75
N THR A 295 1.02 3.64 -23.72
CA THR A 295 -0.41 3.98 -23.72
C THR A 295 -1.09 3.39 -22.50
N ARG A 296 -2.27 3.92 -22.12
CA ARG A 296 -3.01 3.40 -20.96
C ARG A 296 -3.39 1.93 -21.20
N ALA A 297 -3.09 1.07 -20.23
CA ALA A 297 -3.46 -0.33 -20.23
C ALA A 297 -5.01 -0.45 -20.29
N PRO A 298 -5.59 -1.11 -21.31
CA PRO A 298 -7.04 -1.21 -21.43
C PRO A 298 -7.69 -1.82 -20.19
N GLY A 299 -8.84 -1.25 -19.77
CA GLY A 299 -9.61 -1.70 -18.63
C GLY A 299 -9.06 -1.33 -17.25
N PHE A 300 -7.77 -0.98 -17.13
CA PHE A 300 -7.22 -0.51 -15.86
C PHE A 300 -7.77 0.88 -15.52
N VAL A 301 -8.43 1.00 -14.38
CA VAL A 301 -8.74 2.29 -13.76
C VAL A 301 -7.53 2.68 -12.91
N ASN A 302 -6.75 3.66 -13.32
CA ASN A 302 -5.61 4.16 -12.55
C ASN A 302 -5.26 5.59 -12.96
N SER A 303 -4.76 6.36 -11.99
CA SER A 303 -4.42 7.76 -12.17
C SER A 303 -2.99 8.07 -11.73
N ASN A 304 -2.79 9.17 -11.00
CA ASN A 304 -1.49 9.77 -10.71
C ASN A 304 -0.68 9.13 -9.56
N ALA A 305 -1.23 8.16 -8.85
CA ALA A 305 -0.67 7.62 -7.60
C ALA A 305 0.22 6.36 -7.77
N LYS A 306 0.73 6.14 -8.98
CA LYS A 306 1.51 4.97 -9.43
C LYS A 306 0.67 3.69 -9.59
N ILE A 307 1.29 2.74 -10.27
CA ILE A 307 0.96 1.32 -10.33
C ILE A 307 2.28 0.56 -10.18
N TRP A 308 2.24 -0.54 -9.44
CA TRP A 308 3.35 -1.47 -9.30
C TRP A 308 2.95 -2.80 -9.96
N GLY A 309 3.88 -3.45 -10.67
CA GLY A 309 3.67 -4.79 -11.20
C GLY A 309 4.89 -5.68 -10.96
N GLN A 310 4.65 -6.95 -10.64
CA GLN A 310 5.72 -7.92 -10.45
C GLN A 310 5.27 -9.35 -10.78
N ARG A 311 6.25 -10.23 -11.00
CA ARG A 311 6.06 -11.68 -10.94
C ARG A 311 5.96 -12.12 -9.47
N THR A 312 5.08 -13.06 -9.17
CA THR A 312 4.87 -13.63 -7.83
C THR A 312 5.64 -14.95 -7.66
N SER A 313 5.81 -15.40 -6.42
CA SER A 313 6.60 -16.60 -6.07
C SER A 313 6.01 -17.91 -6.61
N ASP A 314 4.70 -17.94 -6.86
CA ASP A 314 3.98 -19.04 -7.53
C ASP A 314 4.10 -18.99 -9.07
N GLY A 315 4.90 -18.08 -9.62
CA GLY A 315 5.16 -17.95 -11.05
C GLY A 315 4.13 -17.14 -11.84
N ARG A 316 3.05 -16.69 -11.18
CA ARG A 316 2.01 -15.81 -11.71
C ARG A 316 2.47 -14.34 -11.64
N TYR A 317 1.54 -13.40 -11.85
CA TYR A 317 1.80 -11.97 -11.85
C TYR A 317 0.76 -11.22 -11.03
N ALA A 318 1.19 -10.09 -10.46
CA ALA A 318 0.31 -9.20 -9.73
C ALA A 318 0.63 -7.72 -10.03
N THR A 319 -0.42 -6.90 -10.09
CA THR A 319 -0.33 -5.45 -10.05
C THR A 319 -0.98 -4.91 -8.79
N VAL A 320 -0.35 -3.92 -8.15
CA VAL A 320 -0.88 -3.22 -6.98
C VAL A 320 -0.98 -1.74 -7.31
N TYR A 321 -2.15 -1.15 -7.09
CA TYR A 321 -2.46 0.23 -7.52
C TYR A 321 -3.70 0.78 -6.83
N ASN A 322 -3.94 2.08 -6.99
CA ASN A 322 -5.24 2.68 -6.68
C ASN A 322 -6.17 2.50 -7.89
N PRO A 323 -7.26 1.71 -7.79
CA PRO A 323 -8.19 1.44 -8.88
C PRO A 323 -9.21 2.58 -9.04
N SER A 324 -8.74 3.82 -9.06
CA SER A 324 -9.55 5.03 -8.91
C SER A 324 -8.81 6.27 -9.46
N GLU A 325 -9.56 7.34 -9.70
CA GLU A 325 -9.00 8.69 -9.87
C GLU A 325 -8.57 9.32 -8.53
N PHE A 326 -9.17 8.85 -7.43
CA PHE A 326 -8.72 9.12 -6.07
C PHE A 326 -7.59 8.18 -5.65
N ARG A 327 -6.88 8.50 -4.57
CA ARG A 327 -5.76 7.68 -4.07
C ARG A 327 -6.20 6.64 -3.03
N TRP A 328 -7.40 6.09 -3.20
CA TRP A 328 -7.94 4.97 -2.42
C TRP A 328 -8.89 4.10 -3.27
N PRO A 329 -9.11 2.84 -2.87
CA PRO A 329 -8.26 2.06 -1.95
C PRO A 329 -6.89 1.76 -2.56
N LEU A 330 -6.03 1.02 -1.85
CA LEU A 330 -4.95 0.25 -2.48
C LEU A 330 -5.46 -1.18 -2.76
N ALA A 331 -5.34 -1.63 -4.01
CA ALA A 331 -5.88 -2.91 -4.47
C ALA A 331 -4.84 -3.73 -5.25
N VAL A 332 -5.08 -5.04 -5.38
CA VAL A 332 -4.27 -6.00 -6.12
C VAL A 332 -5.11 -6.70 -7.20
N SER A 333 -4.52 -6.85 -8.38
CA SER A 333 -5.04 -7.68 -9.47
C SER A 333 -4.00 -8.73 -9.84
N THR A 334 -4.43 -9.93 -10.20
CA THR A 334 -3.59 -11.07 -10.58
C THR A 334 -3.77 -11.47 -12.04
N SER A 335 -2.71 -12.07 -12.59
CA SER A 335 -2.65 -12.56 -13.95
C SER A 335 -1.83 -13.86 -14.01
N ASP A 336 -2.24 -14.78 -14.88
CA ASP A 336 -1.54 -16.05 -15.10
C ASP A 336 -0.38 -15.90 -16.10
N ASP A 337 -0.51 -14.95 -17.03
CA ASP A 337 0.41 -14.74 -18.16
C ASP A 337 1.20 -13.43 -18.06
N GLY A 338 0.85 -12.54 -17.13
CA GLY A 338 1.46 -11.22 -16.96
C GLY A 338 0.90 -10.16 -17.90
N LEU A 339 -0.17 -10.45 -18.66
CA LEU A 339 -0.79 -9.53 -19.61
C LEU A 339 -2.28 -9.34 -19.32
N SER A 340 -3.02 -10.42 -19.10
CA SER A 340 -4.46 -10.37 -18.83
C SER A 340 -4.75 -10.51 -17.33
N TYR A 341 -5.15 -9.41 -16.69
CA TYR A 341 -5.48 -9.36 -15.26
C TYR A 341 -6.99 -9.54 -15.04
N LYS A 342 -7.40 -10.40 -14.11
CA LYS A 342 -8.80 -10.91 -14.07
C LYS A 342 -9.60 -10.58 -12.82
N ASP A 343 -8.94 -10.26 -11.72
CA ASP A 343 -9.55 -9.97 -10.41
C ASP A 343 -9.09 -8.61 -9.87
N LEU A 344 -9.82 -8.09 -8.88
CA LEU A 344 -9.48 -6.86 -8.18
C LEU A 344 -9.88 -7.02 -6.71
N LEU A 345 -8.87 -7.13 -5.85
CA LEU A 345 -9.01 -7.42 -4.42
C LEU A 345 -8.38 -6.31 -3.58
N LEU A 346 -8.91 -6.09 -2.37
CA LEU A 346 -8.43 -5.04 -1.48
C LEU A 346 -7.11 -5.44 -0.81
N VAL A 347 -6.15 -4.52 -0.80
CA VAL A 347 -4.93 -4.59 0.02
C VAL A 347 -5.10 -3.72 1.27
N ASN A 348 -5.35 -2.42 1.07
CA ASN A 348 -5.62 -1.48 2.15
C ASN A 348 -6.80 -0.58 1.78
N GLY A 349 -7.84 -0.60 2.60
CA GLY A 349 -9.05 0.21 2.45
C GLY A 349 -9.29 1.19 3.58
N GLU A 350 -8.31 1.40 4.45
CA GLU A 350 -8.36 2.39 5.52
C GLU A 350 -7.67 3.67 5.07
N ILE A 351 -8.17 4.80 5.57
CA ILE A 351 -7.54 6.12 5.41
C ILE A 351 -7.39 6.72 6.81
N THR A 352 -6.15 6.81 7.29
CA THR A 352 -5.83 7.56 8.51
C THR A 352 -6.22 9.02 8.32
N THR A 353 -6.65 9.71 9.37
CA THR A 353 -6.81 11.17 9.30
C THR A 353 -5.47 11.79 8.89
N MET A 354 -5.45 12.69 7.90
CA MET A 354 -4.26 13.51 7.62
C MET A 354 -4.10 14.49 8.77
N ARG A 355 -3.11 14.27 9.63
CA ARG A 355 -2.98 15.02 10.87
C ARG A 355 -2.36 16.38 10.63
N TYR A 356 -1.45 16.47 9.67
CA TYR A 356 -0.73 17.70 9.35
C TYR A 356 -0.99 18.14 7.91
N GLY A 357 -1.44 19.37 7.73
CA GLY A 357 -1.59 19.98 6.42
C GLY A 357 -0.25 20.22 5.75
N GLY A 358 -0.24 20.35 4.42
CA GLY A 358 1.00 20.60 3.69
C GLY A 358 0.84 20.61 2.17
N ASN A 359 1.74 21.32 1.50
CA ASN A 359 1.73 21.48 0.05
C ASN A 359 1.66 20.12 -0.67
N TYR A 360 0.72 19.99 -1.60
CA TYR A 360 0.43 18.78 -2.40
C TYR A 360 0.25 17.46 -1.61
N LYS A 361 -0.01 17.52 -0.30
CA LYS A 361 -0.48 16.35 0.45
C LYS A 361 -1.90 16.03 0.01
N SER A 362 -2.19 14.75 -0.16
CA SER A 362 -3.49 14.26 -0.65
C SER A 362 -3.81 12.95 0.04
N TYR A 363 -5.10 12.68 0.26
CA TYR A 363 -5.52 11.58 1.11
C TYR A 363 -5.33 10.19 0.51
N GLY A 364 -5.14 9.19 1.37
CA GLY A 364 -5.21 7.77 1.06
C GLY A 364 -3.85 7.06 0.89
N PRO A 365 -3.86 5.72 0.84
CA PRO A 365 -2.68 4.89 0.62
C PRO A 365 -2.21 5.00 -0.83
N GLN A 366 -0.96 5.39 -1.06
CA GLN A 366 -0.53 5.86 -2.38
C GLN A 366 0.97 5.68 -2.63
N TYR A 367 1.36 5.78 -3.90
CA TYR A 367 2.75 5.68 -4.35
C TYR A 367 3.37 4.31 -4.11
N VAL A 368 2.55 3.27 -4.28
CA VAL A 368 2.96 1.89 -4.09
C VAL A 368 4.22 1.53 -4.88
N ARG A 369 5.13 0.80 -4.22
CA ARG A 369 6.35 0.26 -4.78
C ARG A 369 6.68 -1.07 -4.11
N GLY A 370 7.20 -2.03 -4.87
CA GLY A 370 7.71 -3.29 -4.33
C GLY A 370 9.21 -3.42 -4.53
N ILE A 371 9.69 -4.66 -4.44
CA ILE A 371 11.09 -5.01 -4.65
C ILE A 371 11.31 -5.30 -6.14
N LEU A 372 12.20 -4.53 -6.78
CA LEU A 372 12.54 -4.74 -8.18
C LEU A 372 13.21 -6.10 -8.41
N PRO A 373 13.02 -6.72 -9.59
CA PRO A 373 13.80 -7.90 -9.98
C PRO A 373 15.30 -7.64 -9.81
N GLY A 374 15.98 -8.53 -9.09
CA GLY A 374 17.41 -8.40 -8.76
C GLY A 374 17.70 -7.74 -7.41
N ASN A 375 16.77 -6.98 -6.81
CA ASN A 375 16.95 -6.35 -5.50
C ASN A 375 16.54 -7.25 -4.31
N GLY A 376 16.65 -8.56 -4.53
CA GLY A 376 16.40 -9.62 -3.54
C GLY A 376 14.97 -10.17 -3.50
N THR A 377 14.82 -11.24 -2.73
CA THR A 377 13.55 -11.97 -2.56
C THR A 377 13.39 -12.31 -1.09
N PRO A 378 12.42 -11.70 -0.39
CA PRO A 378 12.12 -12.07 0.99
C PRO A 378 11.72 -13.54 1.13
N PRO A 379 11.99 -14.18 2.28
CA PRO A 379 11.56 -15.55 2.54
C PRO A 379 10.04 -15.65 2.67
N GLY A 380 9.52 -16.87 2.61
CA GLY A 380 8.08 -17.16 2.82
C GLY A 380 7.19 -16.93 1.60
N GLY A 381 7.73 -16.40 0.49
CA GLY A 381 7.01 -16.31 -0.79
C GLY A 381 5.95 -15.21 -0.89
N ASN A 382 5.63 -14.51 0.19
CA ASN A 382 4.70 -13.38 0.17
C ASN A 382 5.22 -12.24 -0.72
N MET A 383 4.29 -11.50 -1.32
CA MET A 383 4.58 -10.24 -1.97
C MET A 383 4.63 -9.12 -0.93
N TRP A 384 5.67 -8.29 -0.98
CA TRP A 384 5.86 -7.16 -0.09
C TRP A 384 5.85 -5.86 -0.87
N VAL A 385 4.98 -4.93 -0.47
CA VAL A 385 4.86 -3.60 -1.07
C VAL A 385 4.92 -2.52 0.00
N THR A 386 5.45 -1.36 -0.33
CA THR A 386 5.46 -0.18 0.51
C THR A 386 4.70 0.97 -0.17
N TYR A 387 4.10 1.84 0.63
CA TYR A 387 3.37 3.02 0.21
C TYR A 387 3.36 4.04 1.35
N SER A 388 2.97 5.28 1.05
CA SER A 388 2.66 6.26 2.09
C SER A 388 1.16 6.37 2.27
N MET A 389 0.71 6.70 3.48
CA MET A 389 -0.65 7.17 3.75
C MET A 389 -0.61 8.69 3.84
N ASN A 390 -1.45 9.38 3.06
CA ASN A 390 -1.59 10.85 3.07
C ASN A 390 -0.32 11.66 2.71
N LYS A 391 0.74 11.00 2.22
CA LYS A 391 2.11 11.54 2.19
C LYS A 391 2.62 11.99 3.57
N GLU A 392 2.21 11.29 4.62
CA GLU A 392 2.48 11.63 6.02
C GLU A 392 3.09 10.45 6.77
N ASP A 393 2.44 9.29 6.67
CA ASP A 393 2.89 8.05 7.31
C ASP A 393 3.43 7.08 6.28
N ILE A 394 4.38 6.23 6.68
CA ILE A 394 4.96 5.19 5.82
C ILE A 394 4.45 3.84 6.27
N TRP A 395 4.10 3.02 5.28
CA TRP A 395 3.47 1.72 5.47
C TRP A 395 4.11 0.66 4.59
N VAL A 396 3.95 -0.59 5.03
CA VAL A 396 4.29 -1.80 4.29
C VAL A 396 3.10 -2.76 4.37
N SER A 397 2.84 -3.49 3.28
CA SER A 397 1.91 -4.62 3.29
C SER A 397 2.60 -5.92 2.89
N SER A 398 2.35 -6.96 3.67
CA SER A 398 2.58 -8.36 3.28
C SER A 398 1.30 -8.90 2.64
N ILE A 399 1.42 -9.45 1.43
CA ILE A 399 0.32 -10.01 0.65
C ILE A 399 0.65 -11.49 0.39
N PRO A 400 -0.11 -12.44 0.95
CA PRO A 400 0.14 -13.87 0.73
C PRO A 400 0.06 -14.27 -0.74
N VAL A 401 0.92 -15.20 -1.13
CA VAL A 401 0.93 -15.82 -2.46
C VAL A 401 0.74 -17.34 -2.29
N PRO A 402 -0.21 -17.99 -2.99
CA PRO A 402 -1.09 -17.43 -4.02
C PRO A 402 -2.14 -16.46 -3.46
N VAL A 403 -2.39 -15.37 -4.19
CA VAL A 403 -3.40 -14.37 -3.81
C VAL A 403 -4.81 -14.95 -4.04
N THR A 404 -5.67 -14.87 -3.03
CA THR A 404 -7.07 -15.31 -3.09
C THR A 404 -7.98 -14.30 -2.39
N GLY A 405 -9.21 -14.13 -2.89
CA GLY A 405 -10.24 -13.30 -2.25
C GLY A 405 -11.29 -14.10 -1.46
N LYS A 406 -11.16 -15.44 -1.41
CA LYS A 406 -12.16 -16.33 -0.79
C LYS A 406 -11.52 -17.21 0.26
N ALA A 407 -12.25 -17.45 1.35
CA ALA A 407 -11.92 -18.47 2.32
C ALA A 407 -12.41 -19.84 1.84
N ALA A 408 -11.54 -20.85 1.90
CA ALA A 408 -11.87 -22.22 1.49
C ALA A 408 -12.70 -22.98 2.54
N THR A 409 -12.53 -22.63 3.82
CA THR A 409 -13.18 -23.31 4.95
C THR A 409 -13.70 -22.29 5.96
N PRO A 410 -14.72 -22.67 6.77
CA PRO A 410 -15.09 -21.90 7.95
C PRO A 410 -13.88 -21.67 8.88
N ALA A 411 -13.91 -20.57 9.64
CA ALA A 411 -12.94 -20.31 10.70
C ALA A 411 -13.07 -21.36 11.82
N ASN A 412 -11.94 -21.87 12.30
CA ASN A 412 -11.84 -22.74 13.48
C ASN A 412 -10.53 -22.47 14.19
N GLU A 413 -10.35 -21.22 14.60
CA GLU A 413 -9.10 -20.72 15.16
C GLU A 413 -9.23 -20.58 16.68
N VAL A 414 -8.39 -21.31 17.42
CA VAL A 414 -8.16 -21.11 18.86
C VAL A 414 -6.71 -20.72 19.01
N PHE A 415 -6.43 -19.43 19.23
CA PHE A 415 -5.07 -18.89 19.12
C PHE A 415 -4.07 -19.60 20.02
N ALA A 416 -4.49 -20.02 21.22
CA ALA A 416 -3.66 -20.79 22.16
C ALA A 416 -3.21 -22.16 21.61
N ALA A 417 -4.00 -22.79 20.73
CA ALA A 417 -3.73 -24.10 20.17
C ALA A 417 -3.08 -24.07 18.77
N MET A 418 -3.02 -22.90 18.13
CA MET A 418 -2.42 -22.76 16.80
C MET A 418 -0.89 -22.80 16.87
N PRO A 419 -0.19 -23.27 15.82
CA PRO A 419 1.26 -23.15 15.71
C PRO A 419 1.70 -21.68 15.74
N ALA A 420 2.88 -21.42 16.32
CA ALA A 420 3.46 -20.07 16.31
C ALA A 420 3.84 -19.65 14.89
N GLY A 421 3.45 -18.43 14.48
CA GLY A 421 3.68 -17.88 13.15
C GLY A 421 2.54 -18.15 12.15
N GLU A 422 1.61 -19.06 12.47
CA GLU A 422 0.51 -19.47 11.57
C GLU A 422 -0.83 -18.80 11.94
N GLU A 423 -0.90 -18.15 13.10
CA GLU A 423 -2.14 -17.64 13.69
C GLU A 423 -2.87 -16.65 12.80
N LEU A 424 -2.11 -15.79 12.10
CA LEU A 424 -2.65 -14.70 11.29
C LEU A 424 -2.67 -15.00 9.79
N ARG A 425 -2.27 -16.21 9.37
CA ARG A 425 -2.15 -16.55 7.94
C ARG A 425 -3.44 -16.31 7.13
N LEU A 426 -4.60 -16.46 7.76
CA LEU A 426 -5.92 -16.24 7.16
C LEU A 426 -6.63 -14.98 7.65
N TRP A 427 -5.94 -14.15 8.44
CA TRP A 427 -6.45 -12.92 9.02
C TRP A 427 -5.90 -11.71 8.27
N ASN A 428 -6.79 -10.83 7.86
CA ASN A 428 -6.41 -9.52 7.39
C ASN A 428 -6.19 -8.60 8.59
N ILE A 429 -5.06 -7.90 8.65
CA ILE A 429 -4.78 -6.95 9.73
C ILE A 429 -4.45 -5.56 9.19
N TYR A 430 -4.84 -4.56 9.97
CA TYR A 430 -4.43 -3.18 9.83
C TYR A 430 -3.89 -2.74 11.19
N SER A 431 -2.58 -2.50 11.24
CA SER A 431 -1.81 -2.35 12.47
C SER A 431 -1.00 -1.05 12.45
N PRO A 432 -1.62 0.10 12.80
CA PRO A 432 -0.91 1.32 13.14
C PRO A 432 0.10 1.11 14.28
N LEU A 433 1.14 1.93 14.35
CA LEU A 433 2.15 1.88 15.44
C LEU A 433 1.53 2.19 16.80
N TRP A 434 0.52 3.05 16.84
CA TRP A 434 -0.22 3.42 18.05
C TRP A 434 -1.54 2.67 18.21
N ALA A 435 -1.83 1.73 17.32
CA ALA A 435 -2.96 0.82 17.45
C ALA A 435 -2.63 -0.59 16.93
N PRO A 436 -1.65 -1.29 17.54
CA PRO A 436 -1.11 -2.51 16.97
C PRO A 436 -2.08 -3.70 17.05
N VAL A 437 -1.99 -4.56 16.02
CA VAL A 437 -2.66 -5.87 15.95
C VAL A 437 -1.59 -6.96 15.90
N GLN A 438 -1.53 -7.82 16.91
CA GLN A 438 -0.54 -8.89 16.96
C GLN A 438 -0.99 -10.06 17.84
N VAL A 439 -0.33 -11.21 17.71
CA VAL A 439 -0.50 -12.32 18.65
C VAL A 439 0.38 -12.09 19.86
N GLU A 440 -0.22 -12.08 21.05
CA GLU A 440 0.49 -11.91 22.31
C GLU A 440 0.31 -13.12 23.22
N LYS A 441 1.30 -13.33 24.09
CA LYS A 441 1.16 -14.21 25.25
C LYS A 441 0.47 -13.44 26.36
N MET A 442 -0.65 -13.97 26.82
CA MET A 442 -1.42 -13.48 27.96
C MET A 442 -0.71 -13.83 29.28
N ALA A 443 -1.18 -13.24 30.39
CA ALA A 443 -0.61 -13.47 31.72
C ALA A 443 -0.67 -14.94 32.17
N ASP A 444 -1.64 -15.72 31.67
CA ASP A 444 -1.77 -17.16 31.91
C ASP A 444 -0.88 -18.03 31.01
N GLY A 445 -0.01 -17.41 30.19
CA GLY A 445 0.89 -18.06 29.24
C GLY A 445 0.26 -18.45 27.90
N THR A 446 -1.06 -18.32 27.75
CA THR A 446 -1.77 -18.68 26.53
C THR A 446 -1.72 -17.57 25.48
N LYS A 447 -1.94 -17.88 24.20
CA LYS A 447 -1.94 -16.88 23.12
C LYS A 447 -3.31 -16.24 22.91
N ALA A 448 -3.32 -15.00 22.45
CA ALA A 448 -4.51 -14.27 21.99
C ALA A 448 -4.15 -13.33 20.84
N LEU A 449 -5.10 -13.06 19.95
CA LEU A 449 -5.02 -11.92 19.03
C LEU A 449 -5.35 -10.65 19.82
N ALA A 450 -4.33 -9.81 20.04
CA ALA A 450 -4.45 -8.55 20.75
C ALA A 450 -4.71 -7.41 19.75
N LEU A 451 -5.73 -6.61 20.05
CA LEU A 451 -5.96 -5.31 19.42
C LEU A 451 -5.77 -4.26 20.52
N LYS A 452 -4.69 -3.50 20.44
CA LYS A 452 -4.42 -2.40 21.37
C LYS A 452 -4.56 -1.09 20.63
N ASP A 453 -5.00 -0.04 21.32
CA ASP A 453 -5.28 1.25 20.71
C ASP A 453 -5.05 2.39 21.68
N TRP A 454 -4.20 3.33 21.30
CA TRP A 454 -4.02 4.63 21.94
C TRP A 454 -3.86 5.73 20.87
N ASP A 455 -4.27 5.47 19.62
CA ASP A 455 -4.18 6.42 18.52
C ASP A 455 -5.48 7.21 18.38
N LYS A 456 -5.42 8.50 18.72
CA LYS A 456 -6.54 9.43 18.54
C LYS A 456 -7.05 9.51 17.10
N PHE A 457 -6.18 9.22 16.14
CA PHE A 457 -6.41 9.40 14.70
C PHE A 457 -6.31 8.10 13.92
N ASP A 458 -6.15 6.96 14.59
CA ASP A 458 -6.19 5.65 13.96
C ASP A 458 -6.95 4.60 14.78
N TYR A 459 -6.94 3.34 14.33
CA TYR A 459 -7.46 2.22 15.11
C TYR A 459 -6.82 0.90 14.67
N ALA A 460 -6.85 -0.08 15.56
CA ALA A 460 -6.52 -1.46 15.26
C ALA A 460 -7.69 -2.12 14.53
N LYS A 461 -7.42 -2.93 13.49
CA LYS A 461 -8.45 -3.74 12.83
C LYS A 461 -7.93 -5.12 12.45
N ALA A 462 -8.69 -6.16 12.80
CA ALA A 462 -8.50 -7.53 12.35
C ALA A 462 -9.77 -8.06 11.68
N GLU A 463 -9.65 -8.70 10.53
CA GLU A 463 -10.78 -9.17 9.73
C GLU A 463 -10.53 -10.60 9.24
N ARG A 464 -11.53 -11.46 9.40
CA ARG A 464 -11.50 -12.85 8.94
C ARG A 464 -12.51 -13.03 7.82
N VAL A 465 -12.03 -13.34 6.61
CA VAL A 465 -12.89 -13.79 5.49
C VAL A 465 -13.40 -15.19 5.78
N VAL A 466 -14.69 -15.44 5.61
CA VAL A 466 -15.35 -16.73 5.80
C VAL A 466 -16.15 -17.09 4.56
N PRO A 467 -16.51 -18.38 4.36
CA PRO A 467 -17.37 -18.76 3.24
C PRO A 467 -18.70 -17.98 3.24
N ALA A 468 -19.19 -17.61 2.06
CA ALA A 468 -20.42 -16.84 1.92
C ALA A 468 -21.62 -17.63 2.48
N SER A 469 -22.17 -17.14 3.58
CA SER A 469 -23.15 -17.87 4.39
C SER A 469 -24.47 -17.10 4.49
N LYS A 470 -25.60 -17.78 4.27
CA LYS A 470 -26.95 -17.23 4.50
C LYS A 470 -27.46 -17.52 5.91
N ARG A 471 -26.95 -18.58 6.53
CA ARG A 471 -27.19 -18.90 7.94
C ARG A 471 -25.86 -19.25 8.58
N LEU A 472 -25.42 -18.45 9.53
CA LEU A 472 -24.08 -18.53 10.11
C LEU A 472 -24.20 -18.59 11.62
N THR A 473 -23.52 -19.53 12.25
CA THR A 473 -23.17 -19.42 13.67
C THR A 473 -21.72 -18.99 13.77
N ALA A 474 -21.44 -17.90 14.48
CA ALA A 474 -20.08 -17.51 14.84
C ALA A 474 -19.93 -17.50 16.35
N GLU A 475 -18.86 -18.13 16.83
CA GLU A 475 -18.47 -18.17 18.23
C GLU A 475 -17.09 -17.54 18.38
N PHE A 476 -16.97 -16.58 19.29
CA PHE A 476 -15.69 -15.98 19.62
C PHE A 476 -15.58 -15.70 21.11
N GLU A 477 -14.36 -15.75 21.58
CA GLU A 477 -14.01 -15.52 22.98
C GLU A 477 -13.21 -14.22 23.05
N VAL A 478 -13.66 -13.27 23.88
CA VAL A 478 -13.06 -11.94 23.99
C VAL A 478 -12.85 -11.52 25.45
N ILE A 479 -11.73 -10.89 25.72
CA ILE A 479 -11.39 -10.27 27.01
C ILE A 479 -11.13 -8.77 26.76
N PRO A 480 -12.06 -7.87 27.13
CA PRO A 480 -11.78 -6.44 27.24
C PRO A 480 -10.87 -6.18 28.45
N ALA A 481 -9.75 -5.48 28.29
CA ALA A 481 -8.83 -5.20 29.41
C ALA A 481 -9.30 -4.05 30.32
N GLN A 482 -10.31 -3.31 29.85
CA GLN A 482 -10.90 -2.13 30.48
C GLN A 482 -12.39 -2.07 30.10
N ASN A 483 -13.17 -1.26 30.81
CA ASN A 483 -14.58 -1.00 30.51
C ASN A 483 -15.00 0.48 30.60
N ASP A 484 -14.03 1.40 30.75
CA ASP A 484 -14.22 2.84 30.99
C ASP A 484 -13.67 3.74 29.85
N LYS A 485 -13.04 3.13 28.83
CA LYS A 485 -12.38 3.81 27.70
C LYS A 485 -12.24 2.88 26.50
N GLY A 486 -12.03 3.49 25.33
CA GLY A 486 -11.93 2.77 24.05
C GLY A 486 -13.23 2.09 23.64
N SER A 487 -13.22 1.46 22.46
CA SER A 487 -14.37 0.71 21.95
C SER A 487 -13.87 -0.49 21.15
N LEU A 488 -14.61 -1.59 21.13
CA LEU A 488 -14.39 -2.67 20.15
C LEU A 488 -15.69 -2.90 19.39
N GLN A 489 -15.67 -2.58 18.09
CA GLN A 489 -16.75 -2.87 17.16
C GLN A 489 -16.50 -4.21 16.47
N ILE A 490 -17.52 -5.07 16.50
CA ILE A 490 -17.51 -6.39 15.86
C ILE A 490 -18.60 -6.40 14.80
N GLU A 491 -18.23 -6.52 13.53
CA GLU A 491 -19.15 -6.45 12.40
C GLU A 491 -19.20 -7.77 11.63
N PHE A 492 -20.40 -8.11 11.16
CA PHE A 492 -20.62 -9.19 10.22
C PHE A 492 -20.99 -8.56 8.88
N GLN A 493 -20.11 -8.72 7.90
CA GLN A 493 -20.17 -7.99 6.64
C GLN A 493 -20.35 -8.94 5.45
N ASP A 494 -20.90 -8.41 4.36
CA ASP A 494 -20.93 -9.09 3.07
C ASP A 494 -19.60 -8.99 2.29
N GLY A 495 -19.56 -9.55 1.09
CA GLY A 495 -18.39 -9.46 0.21
C GLY A 495 -18.00 -8.02 -0.17
N LYS A 496 -18.91 -7.05 -0.09
CA LYS A 496 -18.67 -5.62 -0.39
C LYS A 496 -18.26 -4.78 0.83
N GLY A 497 -18.40 -5.32 2.03
CA GLY A 497 -17.93 -4.69 3.27
C GLY A 497 -19.04 -3.95 3.97
N SER A 498 -20.28 -4.17 3.54
CA SER A 498 -21.47 -3.63 4.16
C SER A 498 -21.79 -4.42 5.42
N PRO A 499 -21.73 -3.81 6.62
CA PRO A 499 -22.06 -4.48 7.87
C PRO A 499 -23.58 -4.68 7.99
N ALA A 500 -24.01 -5.92 8.14
CA ALA A 500 -25.41 -6.25 8.40
C ALA A 500 -25.78 -6.02 9.87
N LEU A 501 -24.86 -6.36 10.77
CA LEU A 501 -24.97 -6.16 12.21
C LEU A 501 -23.63 -5.72 12.80
N ARG A 502 -23.70 -5.03 13.94
CA ARG A 502 -22.55 -4.53 14.70
C ARG A 502 -22.79 -4.70 16.19
N LEU A 503 -21.86 -5.37 16.86
CA LEU A 503 -21.78 -5.48 18.32
C LEU A 503 -20.66 -4.55 18.82
N ILE A 504 -20.78 -4.02 20.04
CA ILE A 504 -19.89 -2.97 20.55
C ILE A 504 -19.61 -3.21 22.03
N PHE A 505 -18.37 -3.52 22.41
CA PHE A 505 -17.90 -3.29 23.78
C PHE A 505 -17.51 -1.82 23.88
N ASP A 506 -18.33 -1.02 24.57
CA ASP A 506 -18.23 0.44 24.54
C ASP A 506 -17.57 1.00 25.80
N LYS A 507 -17.11 2.26 25.73
CA LYS A 507 -16.38 2.94 26.81
C LYS A 507 -17.20 3.21 28.08
N ASP A 508 -18.51 2.98 28.05
CA ASP A 508 -19.41 3.17 29.19
C ASP A 508 -19.71 1.87 29.94
N GLY A 509 -18.91 0.82 29.72
CA GLY A 509 -19.06 -0.46 30.39
C GLY A 509 -20.26 -1.27 29.91
N SER A 510 -20.86 -0.92 28.76
CA SER A 510 -21.98 -1.68 28.18
C SER A 510 -21.58 -2.41 26.89
N PHE A 511 -22.02 -3.67 26.79
CA PHE A 511 -22.01 -4.42 25.54
C PHE A 511 -23.30 -4.15 24.78
N LYS A 512 -23.19 -3.51 23.62
CA LYS A 512 -24.30 -2.94 22.84
C LYS A 512 -24.40 -3.56 21.44
N ASN A 513 -25.55 -3.37 20.79
CA ASN A 513 -25.73 -3.63 19.37
C ASN A 513 -26.20 -2.37 18.63
N LYS A 514 -25.82 -2.23 17.35
CA LYS A 514 -26.39 -1.23 16.43
C LYS A 514 -27.80 -1.68 15.99
N ALA A 515 -28.81 -0.84 16.23
CA ALA A 515 -30.22 -1.12 15.97
C ALA A 515 -30.84 -0.01 15.09
N GLY A 516 -30.45 0.04 13.81
CA GLY A 516 -30.83 1.17 12.95
C GLY A 516 -30.10 2.44 13.38
N TYR A 517 -30.82 3.53 13.67
CA TYR A 517 -30.20 4.78 14.14
C TYR A 517 -29.72 4.71 15.59
N ARG A 518 -30.29 3.84 16.45
CA ARG A 518 -29.94 3.74 17.88
C ARG A 518 -28.82 2.73 18.16
N LEU A 519 -28.16 2.89 19.29
CA LEU A 519 -27.43 1.82 19.98
C LEU A 519 -28.34 1.26 21.08
N SER A 520 -28.44 -0.06 21.19
CA SER A 520 -29.21 -0.73 22.23
C SER A 520 -28.25 -1.50 23.13
N GLY A 521 -28.28 -1.21 24.44
CA GLY A 521 -27.58 -2.02 25.44
C GLY A 521 -28.13 -3.45 25.47
N MET A 522 -27.23 -4.43 25.61
CA MET A 522 -27.57 -5.84 25.79
C MET A 522 -27.26 -6.29 27.22
N MET A 523 -26.09 -5.91 27.75
CA MET A 523 -25.67 -6.17 29.12
C MET A 523 -24.51 -5.23 29.53
N PRO A 524 -24.24 -5.02 30.83
CA PRO A 524 -22.97 -4.48 31.28
C PRO A 524 -21.82 -5.48 31.04
N TYR A 525 -20.59 -4.99 31.00
CA TYR A 525 -19.38 -5.81 30.99
C TYR A 525 -18.31 -5.23 31.90
N GLU A 526 -17.46 -6.11 32.42
CA GLU A 526 -16.38 -5.83 33.35
C GLU A 526 -15.03 -6.01 32.66
N ALA A 527 -14.05 -5.23 33.11
CA ALA A 527 -12.67 -5.37 32.68
C ALA A 527 -12.09 -6.74 33.07
N ASN A 528 -11.25 -7.29 32.20
CA ASN A 528 -10.53 -8.56 32.38
C ASN A 528 -11.42 -9.80 32.53
N GLN A 529 -12.71 -9.70 32.22
CA GLN A 529 -13.60 -10.85 32.17
C GLN A 529 -13.64 -11.48 30.78
N LEU A 530 -13.61 -12.82 30.73
CA LEU A 530 -13.81 -13.57 29.49
C LEU A 530 -15.29 -13.62 29.12
N TYR A 531 -15.61 -13.21 27.90
CA TYR A 531 -16.94 -13.33 27.31
C TYR A 531 -16.91 -14.34 26.16
N LYS A 532 -17.69 -15.42 26.31
CA LYS A 532 -17.97 -16.37 25.22
C LYS A 532 -19.20 -15.89 24.47
N VAL A 533 -18.98 -15.30 23.30
CA VAL A 533 -20.05 -14.70 22.49
C VAL A 533 -20.38 -15.64 21.34
N ARG A 534 -21.66 -15.98 21.21
CA ARG A 534 -22.20 -16.76 20.08
C ARG A 534 -23.26 -15.95 19.36
N VAL A 535 -23.09 -15.78 18.05
CA VAL A 535 -23.99 -15.04 17.18
C VAL A 535 -24.58 -16.01 16.17
N GLU A 536 -25.89 -16.17 16.19
CA GLU A 536 -26.64 -16.90 15.16
C GLU A 536 -27.25 -15.88 14.20
N VAL A 537 -26.93 -16.01 12.92
CA VAL A 537 -27.34 -15.09 11.86
C VAL A 537 -28.25 -15.83 10.88
N ASP A 538 -29.40 -15.26 10.53
CA ASP A 538 -30.31 -15.74 9.48
C ASP A 538 -30.58 -14.59 8.50
N VAL A 539 -29.87 -14.59 7.37
CA VAL A 539 -29.98 -13.57 6.32
C VAL A 539 -31.37 -13.55 5.69
N PRO A 540 -32.00 -14.68 5.29
CA PRO A 540 -33.37 -14.69 4.78
C PRO A 540 -34.40 -14.03 5.71
N LYS A 541 -34.27 -14.23 7.02
CA LYS A 541 -35.14 -13.57 8.01
C LYS A 541 -34.66 -12.17 8.40
N ARG A 542 -33.46 -11.79 7.98
CA ARG A 542 -32.78 -10.54 8.37
C ARG A 542 -32.64 -10.41 9.89
N MET A 543 -32.47 -11.53 10.59
CA MET A 543 -32.44 -11.59 12.05
C MET A 543 -31.14 -12.17 12.57
N TYR A 544 -30.81 -11.82 13.80
CA TYR A 544 -29.76 -12.48 14.56
C TYR A 544 -30.10 -12.61 16.04
N HIS A 545 -29.47 -13.59 16.66
CA HIS A 545 -29.50 -13.83 18.11
C HIS A 545 -28.08 -13.74 18.65
N VAL A 546 -27.92 -13.07 19.79
CA VAL A 546 -26.64 -13.03 20.50
C VAL A 546 -26.80 -13.76 21.82
N PHE A 547 -25.86 -14.64 22.10
CA PHE A 547 -25.71 -15.33 23.36
C PHE A 547 -24.36 -14.96 23.97
N VAL A 548 -24.34 -14.75 25.28
CA VAL A 548 -23.12 -14.49 26.06
C VAL A 548 -23.11 -15.48 27.20
N ASN A 549 -22.04 -16.27 27.30
CA ASN A 549 -21.90 -17.35 28.29
C ASN A 549 -23.15 -18.25 28.28
N GLU A 550 -23.51 -18.73 27.08
CA GLU A 550 -24.67 -19.61 26.79
C GLU A 550 -26.06 -18.98 26.98
N LYS A 551 -26.17 -17.82 27.64
CA LYS A 551 -27.43 -17.11 27.84
C LYS A 551 -27.75 -16.20 26.66
N LYS A 552 -28.96 -16.29 26.12
CA LYS A 552 -29.45 -15.36 25.08
C LYS A 552 -29.61 -13.96 25.67
N VAL A 553 -28.86 -12.99 25.15
CA VAL A 553 -28.91 -11.59 25.61
C VAL A 553 -29.75 -10.71 24.70
N THR A 554 -29.87 -11.05 23.40
CA THR A 554 -30.74 -10.27 22.50
C THR A 554 -31.23 -11.05 21.28
N THR A 555 -32.33 -10.56 20.70
CA THR A 555 -32.80 -10.84 19.34
C THR A 555 -32.96 -9.51 18.62
N ARG A 556 -32.41 -9.39 17.41
CA ARG A 556 -32.43 -8.16 16.63
C ARG A 556 -32.57 -8.44 15.14
N ILE A 557 -32.96 -7.41 14.41
CA ILE A 557 -32.98 -7.38 12.95
C ILE A 557 -31.69 -6.69 12.47
N PHE A 558 -31.18 -7.06 11.30
CA PHE A 558 -30.05 -6.34 10.69
C PHE A 558 -30.37 -4.86 10.51
N PHE A 559 -29.39 -4.00 10.77
CA PHE A 559 -29.56 -2.58 10.49
C PHE A 559 -29.38 -2.27 9.00
N ALA A 560 -28.69 -3.13 8.25
CA ALA A 560 -28.59 -3.09 6.80
C ALA A 560 -28.81 -4.49 6.20
N PRO A 561 -29.61 -4.65 5.14
CA PRO A 561 -29.77 -5.93 4.46
C PRO A 561 -28.50 -6.30 3.68
N VAL A 562 -28.20 -7.59 3.59
CA VAL A 562 -27.09 -8.16 2.81
C VAL A 562 -27.53 -9.47 2.15
N ALA A 563 -26.83 -9.93 1.11
CA ALA A 563 -27.12 -11.20 0.44
C ALA A 563 -26.52 -12.42 1.17
N SER A 564 -25.40 -12.22 1.84
CA SER A 564 -24.60 -13.22 2.56
C SER A 564 -23.72 -12.52 3.59
N ILE A 565 -23.30 -13.26 4.62
CA ILE A 565 -22.15 -12.88 5.46
C ILE A 565 -20.92 -13.58 4.93
N GLU A 566 -19.85 -12.83 4.72
CA GLU A 566 -18.58 -13.30 4.18
C GLU A 566 -17.38 -12.86 5.03
N ARG A 567 -17.57 -11.97 6.02
CA ARG A 567 -16.49 -11.44 6.83
C ARG A 567 -16.94 -11.17 8.26
N ILE A 568 -16.04 -11.42 9.20
CA ILE A 568 -16.17 -11.03 10.61
C ILE A 568 -15.00 -10.11 10.93
N MET A 569 -15.30 -8.88 11.34
CA MET A 569 -14.33 -7.81 11.53
C MET A 569 -14.35 -7.34 12.99
N PHE A 570 -13.18 -7.10 13.55
CA PHE A 570 -12.94 -6.55 14.89
C PHE A 570 -12.14 -5.26 14.73
N ARG A 571 -12.63 -4.13 15.23
CA ARG A 571 -11.97 -2.81 15.13
C ARG A 571 -12.11 -2.00 16.40
N THR A 572 -11.04 -1.35 16.83
CA THR A 572 -11.00 -0.60 18.10
C THR A 572 -11.52 0.85 18.02
N GLY A 573 -12.14 1.21 16.91
CA GLY A 573 -12.61 2.56 16.63
C GLY A 573 -13.85 2.59 15.74
N GLU A 574 -14.42 3.79 15.59
CA GLU A 574 -15.58 4.01 14.73
C GLU A 574 -15.22 3.97 13.24
N VAL A 575 -16.22 3.74 12.40
CA VAL A 575 -16.06 3.83 10.94
C VAL A 575 -15.70 5.26 10.56
N ARG A 576 -14.60 5.43 9.81
CA ARG A 576 -14.28 6.70 9.18
C ARG A 576 -14.99 6.82 7.84
N ARG A 577 -15.50 8.02 7.57
CA ARG A 577 -16.16 8.37 6.31
C ARG A 577 -15.45 9.52 5.59
N PHE A 578 -14.78 10.38 6.34
CA PHE A 578 -13.88 11.40 5.79
C PHE A 578 -12.51 10.78 5.48
N PRO A 579 -11.87 11.13 4.35
CA PRO A 579 -12.38 11.97 3.25
C PRO A 579 -13.41 11.21 2.39
N ASP A 580 -14.25 11.94 1.68
CA ASP A 580 -15.17 11.39 0.67
C ASP A 580 -14.85 11.96 -0.73
N ALA A 581 -15.64 11.58 -1.74
CA ALA A 581 -15.43 11.99 -3.12
C ALA A 581 -15.57 13.52 -3.34
N ASP A 582 -16.26 14.21 -2.44
CA ASP A 582 -16.49 15.66 -2.50
C ASP A 582 -15.51 16.46 -1.64
N THR A 583 -14.63 15.77 -0.91
CA THR A 583 -13.62 16.40 -0.06
C THR A 583 -12.56 17.12 -0.92
N PRO A 584 -12.25 18.41 -0.65
CA PRO A 584 -11.19 19.13 -1.33
C PRO A 584 -9.84 18.41 -1.23
N THR A 585 -9.06 18.37 -2.31
CA THR A 585 -7.79 17.61 -2.35
C THR A 585 -6.75 18.13 -1.36
N ASP A 586 -6.62 19.46 -1.23
CA ASP A 586 -5.56 20.09 -0.46
C ASP A 586 -6.04 20.37 0.97
N GLN A 587 -5.32 19.83 1.97
CA GLN A 587 -5.48 20.19 3.37
C GLN A 587 -4.39 21.18 3.78
N GLY A 588 -4.78 22.44 4.00
CA GLY A 588 -3.89 23.52 4.44
C GLY A 588 -3.81 23.73 5.95
N TYR A 589 -4.37 22.82 6.75
CA TYR A 589 -4.46 22.94 8.21
C TYR A 589 -4.05 21.64 8.91
N ASP A 590 -3.54 21.78 10.13
CA ASP A 590 -3.30 20.67 11.05
C ASP A 590 -4.59 20.39 11.84
N VAL A 591 -4.89 19.13 12.13
CA VAL A 591 -6.04 18.78 12.97
C VAL A 591 -5.73 19.12 14.44
N PRO A 592 -6.71 19.52 15.26
CA PRO A 592 -6.47 19.82 16.66
C PRO A 592 -5.85 18.64 17.42
N LEU A 593 -4.80 18.91 18.19
CA LEU A 593 -4.09 17.90 19.00
C LEU A 593 -3.49 16.75 18.15
N ALA A 594 -2.99 17.06 16.95
CA ALA A 594 -2.44 16.11 15.97
C ALA A 594 -1.38 15.14 16.55
N GLY A 595 -0.57 15.60 17.49
CA GLY A 595 0.48 14.81 18.12
C GLY A 595 0.04 13.96 19.33
N GLU A 596 -1.18 14.15 19.85
CA GLU A 596 -1.61 13.58 21.13
C GLU A 596 -2.05 12.12 21.04
N ARG A 597 -2.01 11.44 22.18
CA ARG A 597 -2.46 10.06 22.38
C ARG A 597 -3.77 10.02 23.15
N ASP A 598 -4.60 9.04 22.84
CA ASP A 598 -5.71 8.68 23.72
C ASP A 598 -5.20 7.73 24.84
N GLN A 599 -6.01 7.54 25.89
CA GLN A 599 -5.70 6.51 26.89
C GLN A 599 -5.78 5.13 26.26
N GLN A 600 -4.79 4.28 26.53
CA GLN A 600 -4.72 2.95 25.93
C GLN A 600 -5.93 2.07 26.30
N ALA A 601 -6.51 1.46 25.28
CA ALA A 601 -7.48 0.39 25.36
C ALA A 601 -6.89 -0.90 24.76
N ALA A 602 -7.29 -2.06 25.27
CA ALA A 602 -6.87 -3.36 24.76
C ALA A 602 -8.03 -4.36 24.77
N PHE A 603 -8.10 -5.16 23.71
CA PHE A 603 -9.06 -6.26 23.58
C PHE A 603 -8.33 -7.50 23.07
N TYR A 604 -8.58 -8.63 23.72
CA TYR A 604 -7.91 -9.88 23.41
C TYR A 604 -8.92 -10.91 22.90
N ILE A 605 -8.75 -11.36 21.67
CA ILE A 605 -9.58 -12.40 21.06
C ILE A 605 -8.86 -13.74 21.25
N LYS A 606 -9.51 -14.69 21.92
CA LYS A 606 -8.96 -16.02 22.25
C LYS A 606 -9.26 -17.06 21.17
N SER A 607 -10.39 -16.92 20.49
CA SER A 607 -10.79 -17.80 19.40
C SER A 607 -11.82 -17.16 18.49
N LEU A 608 -11.91 -17.65 17.26
CA LEU A 608 -13.03 -17.47 16.34
C LEU A 608 -13.36 -18.80 15.67
N LYS A 609 -14.61 -19.23 15.80
CA LYS A 609 -15.17 -20.40 15.12
C LYS A 609 -16.41 -19.99 14.34
N THR A 610 -16.58 -20.54 13.16
CA THR A 610 -17.78 -20.35 12.37
C THR A 610 -18.31 -21.67 11.85
N LEU A 611 -19.63 -21.79 11.80
CA LEU A 611 -20.34 -22.92 11.21
C LEU A 611 -21.40 -22.36 10.25
N ASP A 612 -21.32 -22.76 8.99
CA ASP A 612 -22.35 -22.50 8.00
C ASP A 612 -23.44 -23.56 8.12
N HIS A 613 -24.70 -23.14 8.08
CA HIS A 613 -25.86 -24.01 8.08
C HIS A 613 -26.44 -24.03 6.67
N PRO A 614 -26.05 -25.00 5.81
CA PRO A 614 -26.54 -25.04 4.45
C PRO A 614 -28.07 -25.08 4.45
N VAL A 615 -28.66 -24.38 3.49
CA VAL A 615 -30.11 -24.44 3.29
C VAL A 615 -30.44 -25.87 2.86
N VAL A 616 -30.99 -26.67 3.78
CA VAL A 616 -31.66 -27.91 3.41
C VAL A 616 -32.75 -27.50 2.43
N ALA A 617 -32.58 -27.83 1.15
CA ALA A 617 -33.65 -27.75 0.19
C ALA A 617 -34.75 -28.68 0.71
N THR A 618 -35.76 -28.12 1.37
CA THR A 618 -36.99 -28.85 1.64
C THR A 618 -37.53 -29.24 0.29
N SER A 619 -37.38 -30.52 -0.06
CA SER A 619 -38.09 -31.16 -1.16
C SER A 619 -39.56 -30.81 -0.99
N ALA A 620 -40.08 -30.00 -1.91
CA ALA A 620 -41.52 -29.77 -1.99
C ALA A 620 -42.19 -31.14 -2.17
N LYS A 621 -43.09 -31.48 -1.24
CA LYS A 621 -44.10 -32.51 -1.47
C LYS A 621 -45.27 -31.89 -2.21
#